data_AF-A0A9D2M174-F1
#
_entry.id   AF-A0A9D2M174-F1
#
_cell.length_a   1.000
_cell.length_b   1.000
_cell.length_c   1.000
_cell.angle_alpha   90.00
_cell.angle_beta   90.00
_cell.angle_gamma   90.00
#
_symmetry.space_group_name_H-M   'P 1'
#
loop_
_entity.id
_entity.type
_entity.pdbx_description
1 polymer ?
#
loop_
_entity_poly.entity_id
_entity_poly.type
_entity_poly.pdbx_seq_one_letter_code
_entity_poly.pdbx_strand_id
1 'polypeptide(L)'
;MLFGEKILDYWDDILKDLATVVAIPSVAKPQEGEHPFGDQCARALDTVVAMAEGYGLKAKNVGYHAAHAEYGEGEGNAVVMAHLDVVPAGEGWDTDPYTMVIDDNLAFGRGVSDNKGPAIVALHCLRALKDAGVKGNRKLRVIFGSAEEIGMDDMPYYFEREQKPDMGFTPDASYGICHCEKGHMGFEVHAKNDSAVVKSFEAGTVSNAVPFKAECALACSPQEVEKLQAKAAKSKGMFE
;
A
#
# COMPACT_ATOMS: atom_id res chain seq x y z
N MET A 1 8.45 -21.00 25.08
CA MET A 1 8.57 -20.33 23.78
C MET A 1 7.32 -19.48 23.60
N LEU A 2 7.51 -18.16 23.51
CA LEU A 2 6.44 -17.28 23.03
C LEU A 2 6.18 -17.67 21.57
N PHE A 3 4.91 -17.77 21.17
CA PHE A 3 4.55 -18.14 19.78
C PHE A 3 5.24 -17.23 18.74
N GLY A 4 5.64 -16.01 19.13
CA GLY A 4 6.38 -15.08 18.29
C GLY A 4 7.69 -15.59 17.72
N GLU A 5 8.40 -16.55 18.34
CA GLU A 5 9.63 -17.09 17.74
C GLU A 5 9.34 -18.06 16.58
N LYS A 6 8.16 -18.69 16.57
CA LYS A 6 7.78 -19.65 15.50
C LYS A 6 7.54 -18.99 14.15
N ILE A 7 7.32 -17.68 14.11
CA ILE A 7 7.16 -16.98 12.82
C ILE A 7 8.46 -16.95 12.04
N LEU A 8 9.61 -17.04 12.72
CA LEU A 8 10.93 -17.01 12.09
C LEU A 8 11.19 -18.27 11.26
N ASP A 9 10.51 -19.38 11.54
CA ASP A 9 10.56 -20.61 10.72
C ASP A 9 10.00 -20.37 9.30
N TYR A 10 9.23 -19.31 9.09
CA TYR A 10 8.59 -18.93 7.82
C TYR A 10 9.33 -17.79 7.12
N TRP A 11 10.50 -17.35 7.61
CA TRP A 11 11.18 -16.15 7.13
C TRP A 11 11.47 -16.16 5.62
N ASP A 12 11.97 -17.28 5.10
CA ASP A 12 12.29 -17.41 3.68
C ASP A 12 11.03 -17.38 2.80
N ASP A 13 9.94 -18.01 3.27
CA ASP A 13 8.64 -17.98 2.58
C ASP A 13 8.04 -16.56 2.62
N ILE A 14 8.15 -15.85 3.74
CA ILE A 14 7.72 -14.45 3.88
C ILE A 14 8.45 -13.56 2.87
N LEU A 15 9.77 -13.65 2.78
CA LEU A 15 10.55 -12.83 1.84
C LEU A 15 10.20 -13.16 0.38
N LYS A 16 10.02 -14.44 0.05
CA LYS A 16 9.64 -14.88 -1.29
C LYS A 16 8.25 -14.38 -1.69
N ASP A 17 7.28 -14.52 -0.80
CA ASP A 17 5.90 -14.06 -1.06
C ASP A 17 5.84 -12.54 -1.12
N LEU A 18 6.56 -11.85 -0.24
CA LEU A 18 6.67 -10.40 -0.28
C LEU A 18 7.24 -9.93 -1.62
N ALA A 19 8.34 -10.52 -2.09
CA ALA A 19 8.91 -10.21 -3.40
C ALA A 19 7.89 -10.41 -4.53
N THR A 20 7.10 -11.49 -4.45
CA THR A 20 6.05 -11.82 -5.43
C THR A 20 4.97 -10.74 -5.49
N VAL A 21 4.49 -10.25 -4.33
CA VAL A 21 3.45 -9.22 -4.28
C VAL A 21 4.02 -7.82 -4.56
N VAL A 22 5.27 -7.53 -4.17
CA VAL A 22 5.98 -6.28 -4.53
C VAL A 22 6.11 -6.14 -6.06
N ALA A 23 6.31 -7.26 -6.77
CA ALA A 23 6.36 -7.28 -8.23
C ALA A 23 5.07 -6.94 -8.96
N ILE A 24 3.99 -6.65 -8.23
CA ILE A 24 2.71 -6.24 -8.78
C ILE A 24 2.55 -4.72 -8.58
N PRO A 25 2.58 -3.89 -9.63
CA PRO A 25 2.40 -2.44 -9.51
C PRO A 25 0.91 -2.08 -9.28
N SER A 26 0.39 -2.45 -8.12
CA SER A 26 -1.00 -2.28 -7.66
C SER A 26 -1.32 -0.84 -7.27
N VAL A 27 -1.09 0.11 -8.17
CA VAL A 27 -1.55 1.49 -7.99
C VAL A 27 -3.05 1.53 -8.27
N ALA A 28 -3.85 1.83 -7.25
CA ALA A 28 -5.31 1.86 -7.37
C ALA A 28 -5.76 2.91 -8.40
N LYS A 29 -6.58 2.46 -9.35
CA LYS A 29 -7.19 3.31 -10.39
C LYS A 29 -8.68 3.00 -10.47
N PRO A 30 -9.54 3.83 -9.85
CA PRO A 30 -10.98 3.67 -9.94
C PRO A 30 -11.44 3.58 -11.39
N GLN A 31 -12.19 2.53 -11.72
CA GLN A 31 -12.75 2.30 -13.04
C GLN A 31 -14.05 1.51 -12.96
N GLU A 32 -14.87 1.58 -14.00
CA GLU A 32 -16.02 0.71 -14.16
C GLU A 32 -15.57 -0.69 -14.61
N GLY A 33 -16.30 -1.73 -14.20
CA GLY A 33 -16.11 -3.10 -14.68
C GLY A 33 -15.82 -4.10 -13.57
N GLU A 34 -15.21 -5.23 -13.95
CA GLU A 34 -14.93 -6.35 -13.05
C GLU A 34 -13.84 -6.02 -12.02
N HIS A 35 -12.83 -5.24 -12.41
CA HIS A 35 -11.73 -4.82 -11.55
C HIS A 35 -11.89 -3.32 -11.20
N PRO A 36 -12.61 -2.99 -10.11
CA PRO A 36 -13.00 -1.61 -9.80
C PRO A 36 -11.81 -0.68 -9.51
N PHE A 37 -10.66 -1.24 -9.11
CA PHE A 37 -9.44 -0.49 -8.80
C PHE A 37 -8.29 -0.79 -9.78
N GLY A 38 -8.60 -1.42 -10.91
CA GLY A 38 -7.64 -1.77 -11.96
C GLY A 38 -7.04 -3.18 -11.85
N ASP A 39 -6.54 -3.68 -12.98
CA ASP A 39 -6.11 -5.08 -13.14
C ASP A 39 -4.94 -5.47 -12.22
N GLN A 40 -4.06 -4.52 -11.87
CA GLN A 40 -2.92 -4.82 -10.98
C GLN A 40 -3.37 -5.00 -9.53
N CYS A 41 -4.38 -4.25 -9.06
CA CYS A 41 -4.98 -4.49 -7.74
C CYS A 41 -5.70 -5.84 -7.72
N ALA A 42 -6.49 -6.14 -8.77
CA ALA A 42 -7.13 -7.45 -8.90
C ALA A 42 -6.12 -8.61 -8.87
N ARG A 43 -5.02 -8.49 -9.63
CA ARG A 43 -3.93 -9.46 -9.63
C ARG A 43 -3.28 -9.61 -8.24
N ALA A 44 -3.13 -8.52 -7.47
CA ALA A 44 -2.59 -8.59 -6.11
C ALA A 44 -3.52 -9.38 -5.19
N LEU A 45 -4.84 -9.14 -5.26
CA LEU A 45 -5.85 -9.90 -4.52
C LEU A 45 -5.83 -11.39 -4.88
N ASP A 46 -5.82 -11.72 -6.18
CA ASP A 46 -5.78 -13.12 -6.63
C ASP A 46 -4.50 -13.83 -6.20
N THR A 47 -3.37 -13.10 -6.18
CA THR A 47 -2.08 -13.63 -5.73
C THR A 47 -2.14 -14.03 -4.26
N VAL A 48 -2.66 -13.18 -3.37
CA VAL A 48 -2.74 -13.51 -1.94
C VAL A 48 -3.82 -14.57 -1.64
N VAL A 49 -4.90 -14.63 -2.41
CA VAL A 49 -5.89 -15.71 -2.32
C VAL A 49 -5.25 -17.04 -2.68
N ALA A 50 -4.55 -17.12 -3.81
CA ALA A 50 -3.86 -18.34 -4.24
C ALA A 50 -2.77 -18.78 -3.24
N MET A 51 -2.01 -17.83 -2.66
CA MET A 51 -1.05 -18.11 -1.59
C MET A 51 -1.74 -18.73 -0.38
N ALA A 52 -2.81 -18.09 0.12
CA ALA A 52 -3.56 -18.55 1.28
C ALA A 52 -4.14 -19.96 1.07
N GLU A 53 -4.75 -20.22 -0.09
CA GLU A 53 -5.26 -21.55 -0.45
C GLU A 53 -4.13 -22.59 -0.56
N GLY A 54 -2.99 -22.22 -1.13
CA GLY A 54 -1.79 -23.05 -1.18
C GLY A 54 -1.25 -23.44 0.20
N TYR A 55 -1.48 -22.58 1.20
CA TYR A 55 -1.17 -22.86 2.61
C TYR A 55 -2.29 -23.63 3.34
N GLY A 56 -3.36 -24.02 2.64
CA GLY A 56 -4.50 -24.73 3.20
C GLY A 56 -5.35 -23.86 4.12
N LEU A 57 -5.30 -22.54 3.98
CA LEU A 57 -6.20 -21.60 4.63
C LEU A 57 -7.48 -21.47 3.79
N LYS A 58 -8.59 -21.06 4.43
CA LYS A 58 -9.76 -20.63 3.66
C LYS A 58 -9.46 -19.24 3.11
N ALA A 59 -9.77 -18.97 1.85
CA ALA A 59 -9.62 -17.64 1.28
C ALA A 59 -10.82 -17.29 0.41
N LYS A 60 -11.04 -15.98 0.22
CA LYS A 60 -12.14 -15.47 -0.59
C LYS A 60 -11.81 -14.10 -1.15
N ASN A 61 -12.01 -13.95 -2.46
CA ASN A 61 -12.11 -12.65 -3.13
C ASN A 61 -13.57 -12.14 -3.05
N VAL A 62 -13.75 -10.86 -2.70
CA VAL A 62 -15.07 -10.22 -2.57
C VAL A 62 -15.18 -9.12 -3.62
N GLY A 63 -15.53 -9.54 -4.84
CA GLY A 63 -15.82 -8.64 -5.97
C GLY A 63 -14.65 -7.73 -6.35
N TYR A 64 -13.41 -8.18 -6.14
CA TYR A 64 -12.18 -7.42 -6.36
C TYR A 64 -12.08 -6.08 -5.64
N HIS A 65 -12.93 -5.84 -4.64
CA HIS A 65 -12.77 -4.71 -3.72
C HIS A 65 -11.78 -5.07 -2.63
N ALA A 66 -11.91 -6.28 -2.08
CA ALA A 66 -10.98 -6.82 -1.11
C ALA A 66 -11.00 -8.35 -1.13
N ALA A 67 -9.99 -8.96 -0.52
CA ALA A 67 -9.93 -10.39 -0.28
C ALA A 67 -9.67 -10.67 1.21
N HIS A 68 -9.89 -11.90 1.65
CA HIS A 68 -9.45 -12.32 2.97
C HIS A 68 -8.94 -13.76 2.99
N ALA A 69 -8.07 -14.04 3.94
CA ALA A 69 -7.71 -15.38 4.39
C ALA A 69 -8.22 -15.62 5.81
N GLU A 70 -8.66 -16.85 6.12
CA GLU A 70 -9.29 -17.20 7.39
C GLU A 70 -8.81 -18.56 7.93
N TYR A 71 -8.66 -18.62 9.25
CA TYR A 71 -8.39 -19.86 10.00
C TYR A 71 -9.19 -19.87 11.31
N GLY A 72 -9.57 -21.07 11.76
CA GLY A 72 -10.31 -21.28 13.00
C GLY A 72 -11.82 -21.39 12.80
N GLU A 73 -12.54 -21.39 13.91
CA GLU A 73 -13.97 -21.69 14.01
C GLU A 73 -14.62 -20.78 15.07
N GLY A 74 -15.96 -20.73 15.06
CA GLY A 74 -16.76 -19.93 15.98
C GLY A 74 -17.60 -18.88 15.27
N GLU A 75 -18.57 -18.32 16.00
CA GLU A 75 -19.48 -17.29 15.47
C GLU A 75 -18.77 -15.93 15.37
N GLY A 76 -17.88 -15.63 16.32
CA GLY A 76 -17.12 -14.39 16.35
C GLY A 76 -15.84 -14.42 15.52
N ASN A 77 -15.29 -13.24 15.22
CA ASN A 77 -14.03 -13.09 14.48
C ASN A 77 -13.04 -12.12 15.16
N ALA A 78 -11.77 -12.26 14.83
CA ALA A 78 -10.73 -11.28 15.14
C ALA A 78 -9.96 -11.00 13.85
N VAL A 79 -9.85 -9.72 13.50
CA VAL A 79 -9.43 -9.29 12.17
C VAL A 79 -8.10 -8.54 12.23
N VAL A 80 -7.18 -8.91 11.34
CA VAL A 80 -6.07 -8.05 10.93
C VAL A 80 -6.47 -7.45 9.58
N MET A 81 -6.44 -6.12 9.48
CA MET A 81 -6.76 -5.43 8.23
C MET A 81 -5.49 -4.81 7.66
N ALA A 82 -5.19 -5.12 6.41
CA ALA A 82 -4.03 -4.65 5.67
C ALA A 82 -4.48 -4.28 4.25
N HIS A 83 -3.63 -3.61 3.47
CA HIS A 83 -3.92 -3.28 2.08
C HIS A 83 -2.78 -3.67 1.14
N LEU A 84 -3.13 -3.85 -0.13
CA LEU A 84 -2.19 -4.27 -1.18
C LEU A 84 -2.02 -3.22 -2.28
N ASP A 85 -2.91 -2.23 -2.35
CA ASP A 85 -2.68 -1.07 -3.18
C ASP A 85 -1.52 -0.22 -2.65
N VAL A 86 -0.92 0.52 -3.55
CA VAL A 86 0.25 1.35 -3.26
C VAL A 86 0.13 2.69 -3.97
N VAL A 87 0.70 3.75 -3.40
CA VAL A 87 0.94 4.98 -4.18
C VAL A 87 1.89 4.74 -5.37
N PRO A 88 1.84 5.58 -6.42
CA PRO A 88 2.81 5.56 -7.51
C PRO A 88 4.25 5.57 -6.99
N ALA A 89 5.15 4.81 -7.61
CA ALA A 89 6.53 4.72 -7.17
C ALA A 89 7.25 6.08 -7.15
N GLY A 90 6.91 6.97 -8.09
CA GLY A 90 7.60 8.24 -8.29
C GLY A 90 8.96 8.05 -8.95
N GLU A 91 9.78 9.10 -8.90
CA GLU A 91 11.14 9.13 -9.44
C GLU A 91 12.17 8.95 -8.30
N GLY A 92 13.45 8.79 -8.67
CA GLY A 92 14.57 8.80 -7.71
C GLY A 92 14.89 7.45 -7.05
N TRP A 93 14.37 6.35 -7.59
CA TRP A 93 14.77 5.00 -7.15
C TRP A 93 16.11 4.60 -7.77
N ASP A 94 17.01 4.04 -6.96
CA ASP A 94 18.28 3.46 -7.43
C ASP A 94 18.09 2.07 -8.08
N THR A 95 16.97 1.41 -7.78
CA THR A 95 16.57 0.10 -8.32
C THR A 95 15.16 0.16 -8.89
N ASP A 96 14.73 -0.86 -9.62
CA ASP A 96 13.32 -0.95 -10.03
C ASP A 96 12.43 -1.05 -8.76
N PRO A 97 11.46 -0.13 -8.55
CA PRO A 97 10.58 -0.14 -7.37
C PRO A 97 9.73 -1.41 -7.25
N TYR A 98 9.47 -2.11 -8.35
CA TYR A 98 8.68 -3.35 -8.37
C TYR A 98 9.57 -4.60 -8.48
N THR A 99 10.87 -4.47 -8.25
CA THR A 99 11.76 -5.61 -8.03
C THR A 99 12.31 -5.50 -6.62
N MET A 100 11.86 -6.37 -5.71
CA MET A 100 12.33 -6.32 -4.33
C MET A 100 13.83 -6.64 -4.27
N VAL A 101 14.61 -5.74 -3.67
CA VAL A 101 16.05 -5.90 -3.46
C VAL A 101 16.31 -5.97 -1.96
N ILE A 102 17.18 -6.90 -1.55
CA ILE A 102 17.71 -6.95 -0.19
C ILE A 102 19.13 -6.39 -0.26
N ASP A 103 19.38 -5.33 0.50
CA ASP A 103 20.72 -4.77 0.70
C ASP A 103 20.99 -4.69 2.20
N ASP A 104 22.07 -5.37 2.61
CA ASP A 104 22.38 -5.72 4.00
C ASP A 104 21.18 -6.34 4.76
N ASN A 105 20.57 -5.56 5.65
CA ASN A 105 19.47 -5.95 6.52
C ASN A 105 18.16 -5.22 6.20
N LEU A 106 18.11 -4.55 5.04
CA LEU A 106 16.96 -3.79 4.58
C LEU A 106 16.40 -4.37 3.29
N ALA A 107 15.07 -4.43 3.21
CA ALA A 107 14.36 -4.77 1.99
C ALA A 107 13.83 -3.48 1.34
N PHE A 108 14.09 -3.32 0.05
CA PHE A 108 13.70 -2.17 -0.76
C PHE A 108 12.71 -2.61 -1.83
N GLY A 109 11.65 -1.82 -1.98
CA GLY A 109 10.60 -2.04 -2.97
C GLY A 109 9.33 -1.30 -2.60
N ARG A 110 8.57 -0.85 -3.60
CA ARG A 110 7.28 -0.20 -3.40
C ARG A 110 6.30 -1.19 -2.78
N GLY A 111 5.77 -0.84 -1.61
CA GLY A 111 4.88 -1.72 -0.85
C GLY A 111 5.56 -2.45 0.30
N VAL A 112 6.89 -2.51 0.37
CA VAL A 112 7.60 -3.30 1.39
C VAL A 112 7.23 -2.85 2.81
N SER A 113 7.29 -1.54 3.09
CA SER A 113 6.90 -1.00 4.39
C SER A 113 5.40 -0.76 4.52
N ASP A 114 4.77 -0.33 3.42
CA ASP A 114 3.41 0.20 3.38
C ASP A 114 2.75 -0.27 2.08
N ASN A 115 1.89 -1.29 2.10
CA ASN A 115 1.58 -2.17 3.25
C ASN A 115 1.68 -3.68 2.93
N LYS A 116 2.32 -4.04 1.81
CA LYS A 116 2.50 -5.44 1.39
C LYS A 116 3.33 -6.25 2.38
N GLY A 117 4.37 -5.67 2.98
CA GLY A 117 5.16 -6.36 4.02
C GLY A 117 4.30 -6.78 5.21
N PRO A 118 3.66 -5.82 5.91
CA PRO A 118 2.73 -6.12 6.99
C PRO A 118 1.60 -7.09 6.60
N ALA A 119 1.04 -6.95 5.40
CA ALA A 119 0.01 -7.86 4.87
C ALA A 119 0.50 -9.32 4.76
N ILE A 120 1.68 -9.53 4.18
CA ILE A 120 2.27 -10.86 4.00
C ILE A 120 2.68 -11.47 5.35
N VAL A 121 3.24 -10.67 6.27
CA VAL A 121 3.53 -11.14 7.63
C VAL A 121 2.26 -11.57 8.35
N ALA A 122 1.14 -10.85 8.19
CA ALA A 122 -0.14 -11.22 8.77
C ALA A 122 -0.67 -12.55 8.19
N LEU A 123 -0.56 -12.75 6.87
CA LEU A 123 -0.90 -14.01 6.21
C LEU A 123 -0.08 -15.20 6.78
N HIS A 124 1.23 -15.02 6.92
CA HIS A 124 2.10 -16.05 7.48
C HIS A 124 1.87 -16.29 8.97
N CYS A 125 1.48 -15.28 9.74
CA CYS A 125 1.02 -15.49 11.11
C CYS A 125 -0.20 -16.42 11.16
N LEU A 126 -1.15 -16.24 10.24
CA LEU A 126 -2.33 -17.10 10.11
C LEU A 126 -1.95 -18.53 9.75
N ARG A 127 -1.03 -18.70 8.77
CA ARG A 127 -0.45 -20.00 8.40
C ARG A 127 0.24 -20.67 9.58
N ALA A 128 1.10 -19.94 10.30
CA ALA A 128 1.83 -20.48 11.44
C ALA A 128 0.90 -20.97 12.55
N LEU A 129 -0.19 -20.23 12.83
CA LEU A 129 -1.20 -20.64 13.80
C LEU A 129 -1.92 -21.92 13.35
N LYS A 130 -2.26 -22.01 12.07
CA LYS A 130 -2.84 -23.22 11.46
C LYS A 130 -1.91 -24.42 11.59
N ASP A 131 -0.65 -24.27 11.17
CA ASP A 131 0.32 -25.37 11.10
C ASP A 131 0.73 -25.84 12.51
N ALA A 132 0.70 -24.94 13.50
CA ALA A 132 0.85 -25.28 14.91
C ALA A 132 -0.42 -25.91 15.54
N GLY A 133 -1.53 -25.99 14.81
CA GLY A 133 -2.81 -26.55 15.29
C GLY A 133 -3.44 -25.75 16.43
N VAL A 134 -3.20 -24.44 16.49
CA VAL A 134 -3.72 -23.58 17.56
C VAL A 134 -5.23 -23.46 17.43
N LYS A 135 -5.97 -23.99 18.41
CA LYS A 135 -7.43 -23.90 18.45
C LYS A 135 -7.88 -22.70 19.25
N GLY A 136 -8.69 -21.84 18.63
CA GLY A 136 -9.39 -20.73 19.27
C GLY A 136 -10.91 -20.94 19.29
N ASN A 137 -11.63 -19.99 19.87
CA ASN A 137 -13.09 -19.91 19.85
C ASN A 137 -13.62 -18.83 18.88
N ARG A 138 -12.73 -18.28 18.04
CA ARG A 138 -13.00 -17.24 17.05
C ARG A 138 -12.32 -17.59 15.74
N LYS A 139 -12.92 -17.13 14.64
CA LYS A 139 -12.28 -17.11 13.33
C LYS A 139 -11.24 -15.98 13.29
N LEU A 140 -10.01 -16.32 12.97
CA LEU A 140 -8.95 -15.35 12.71
C LEU A 140 -8.96 -15.03 11.22
N ARG A 141 -9.02 -13.75 10.88
CA ARG A 141 -9.14 -13.30 9.48
C ARG A 141 -8.11 -12.22 9.18
N VAL A 142 -7.43 -12.34 8.06
CA VAL A 142 -6.62 -11.26 7.48
C VAL A 142 -7.37 -10.73 6.27
N ILE A 143 -7.70 -9.44 6.27
CA ILE A 143 -8.35 -8.74 5.14
C ILE A 143 -7.28 -7.99 4.36
N PHE A 144 -7.37 -8.06 3.03
CA PHE A 144 -6.50 -7.38 2.08
C PHE A 144 -7.34 -6.41 1.25
N GLY A 145 -7.21 -5.11 1.53
CA GLY A 145 -7.82 -4.02 0.76
C GLY A 145 -7.08 -3.72 -0.56
N SER A 146 -7.73 -2.95 -1.43
CA SER A 146 -7.22 -2.53 -2.75
C SER A 146 -7.42 -1.05 -3.05
N ALA A 147 -7.88 -0.25 -2.09
CA ALA A 147 -8.14 1.16 -2.29
C ALA A 147 -7.90 2.03 -1.04
N GLU A 148 -7.03 1.58 -0.12
CA GLU A 148 -6.76 2.33 1.12
C GLU A 148 -6.20 3.72 0.79
N GLU A 149 -5.22 3.77 -0.12
CA GLU A 149 -4.41 4.94 -0.45
C GLU A 149 -5.21 6.04 -1.18
N ILE A 150 -6.44 5.71 -1.60
CA ILE A 150 -7.34 6.59 -2.35
C ILE A 150 -8.68 6.84 -1.63
N GLY A 151 -8.82 6.39 -0.38
CA GLY A 151 -9.99 6.73 0.46
C GLY A 151 -10.81 5.56 0.99
N MET A 152 -10.36 4.31 0.83
CA MET A 152 -10.96 3.09 1.40
C MET A 152 -12.39 2.76 0.92
N ASP A 153 -12.75 3.12 -0.31
CA ASP A 153 -14.07 2.80 -0.88
C ASP A 153 -14.31 1.29 -1.07
N ASP A 154 -13.26 0.48 -0.95
CA ASP A 154 -13.32 -0.99 -0.94
C ASP A 154 -13.99 -1.58 0.32
N MET A 155 -13.75 -0.99 1.48
CA MET A 155 -14.21 -1.52 2.77
C MET A 155 -15.73 -1.47 2.96
N PRO A 156 -16.44 -0.38 2.60
CA PRO A 156 -17.90 -0.38 2.60
C PRO A 156 -18.50 -1.54 1.79
N TYR A 157 -18.01 -1.75 0.55
CA TYR A 157 -18.47 -2.84 -0.32
C TYR A 157 -18.25 -4.21 0.33
N TYR A 158 -17.07 -4.40 0.93
CA TYR A 158 -16.69 -5.64 1.60
C TYR A 158 -17.58 -5.94 2.82
N PHE A 159 -17.76 -4.99 3.73
CA PHE A 159 -18.52 -5.19 4.98
C PHE A 159 -20.05 -5.20 4.80
N GLU A 160 -20.56 -4.84 3.63
CA GLU A 160 -21.95 -5.14 3.24
C GLU A 160 -22.17 -6.64 2.98
N ARG A 161 -21.12 -7.38 2.63
CA ARG A 161 -21.18 -8.79 2.18
C ARG A 161 -20.54 -9.75 3.17
N GLU A 162 -19.66 -9.26 4.01
CA GLU A 162 -18.88 -10.03 4.97
C GLU A 162 -19.14 -9.61 6.42
N GLN A 163 -18.87 -10.52 7.34
CA GLN A 163 -19.03 -10.26 8.77
C GLN A 163 -18.08 -9.14 9.24
N LYS A 164 -18.64 -8.11 9.89
CA LYS A 164 -17.86 -7.05 10.56
C LYS A 164 -16.98 -7.63 11.68
N PRO A 165 -15.82 -7.02 11.98
CA PRO A 165 -14.95 -7.46 13.06
C PRO A 165 -15.61 -7.29 14.44
N ASP A 166 -15.56 -8.32 15.30
CA ASP A 166 -15.82 -8.14 16.74
C ASP A 166 -14.67 -7.38 17.42
N MET A 167 -13.46 -7.59 16.90
CA MET A 167 -12.23 -6.91 17.28
C MET A 167 -11.23 -7.01 16.14
N GLY A 168 -10.28 -6.07 16.11
CA GLY A 168 -9.22 -6.12 15.13
C GLY A 168 -8.21 -4.99 15.30
N PHE A 169 -7.17 -5.05 14.49
CA PHE A 169 -6.16 -4.00 14.37
C PHE A 169 -5.63 -3.95 12.94
N THR A 170 -4.98 -2.84 12.59
CA THR A 170 -4.21 -2.72 11.35
C THR A 170 -2.70 -2.71 11.71
N PRO A 171 -1.84 -3.46 11.00
CA PRO A 171 -0.39 -3.42 11.18
C PRO A 171 0.27 -2.30 10.35
N ASP A 172 -0.49 -1.28 9.98
CA ASP A 172 -0.10 -0.19 9.06
C ASP A 172 0.38 1.09 9.76
N ALA A 173 0.77 0.95 11.01
CA ALA A 173 1.36 2.03 11.80
C ALA A 173 2.71 1.58 12.37
N SER A 174 3.47 2.55 12.89
CA SER A 174 4.72 2.26 13.60
C SER A 174 4.49 1.37 14.83
N TYR A 175 5.54 0.63 15.21
CA TYR A 175 5.50 -0.29 16.35
C TYR A 175 5.04 0.40 17.64
N GLY A 176 4.06 -0.22 18.31
CA GLY A 176 3.33 0.36 19.44
C GLY A 176 1.83 0.12 19.30
N ILE A 177 1.03 0.75 20.15
CA ILE A 177 -0.43 0.74 20.02
C ILE A 177 -0.88 2.16 19.66
N CYS A 178 -1.20 2.37 18.37
CA CYS A 178 -1.97 3.52 17.93
C CYS A 178 -3.46 3.20 18.17
N HIS A 179 -4.04 3.75 19.24
CA HIS A 179 -5.45 3.51 19.58
C HIS A 179 -6.40 4.57 18.99
N CYS A 180 -5.85 5.66 18.44
CA CYS A 180 -6.59 6.77 17.84
C CYS A 180 -5.75 7.45 16.77
N GLU A 181 -6.38 7.79 15.66
CA GLU A 181 -5.79 8.60 14.59
C GLU A 181 -6.43 9.98 14.53
N LYS A 182 -5.72 10.95 13.94
CA LYS A 182 -6.27 12.28 13.69
C LYS A 182 -7.28 12.21 12.55
N GLY A 183 -8.29 13.08 12.58
CA GLY A 183 -9.16 13.26 11.43
C GLY A 183 -8.38 13.76 10.21
N HIS A 184 -8.61 13.15 9.05
CA HIS A 184 -8.07 13.60 7.78
C HIS A 184 -9.04 14.59 7.12
N MET A 185 -8.53 15.71 6.60
CA MET A 185 -9.32 16.67 5.82
C MET A 185 -8.50 17.17 4.63
N GLY A 186 -9.00 16.92 3.43
CA GLY A 186 -8.49 17.50 2.19
C GLY A 186 -9.43 18.57 1.66
N PHE A 187 -8.89 19.62 1.05
CA PHE A 187 -9.66 20.60 0.29
C PHE A 187 -8.85 21.08 -0.90
N GLU A 188 -9.56 21.42 -1.98
CA GLU A 188 -8.95 21.98 -3.17
C GLU A 188 -9.15 23.49 -3.22
N VAL A 189 -8.10 24.20 -3.63
CA VAL A 189 -8.15 25.65 -3.83
C VAL A 189 -7.96 25.93 -5.31
N HIS A 190 -8.98 26.54 -5.92
CA HIS A 190 -8.99 26.90 -7.32
C HIS A 190 -8.79 28.41 -7.48
N ALA A 191 -7.84 28.80 -8.33
CA ALA A 191 -7.59 30.20 -8.65
C ALA A 191 -7.27 30.35 -10.14
N LYS A 192 -7.63 31.51 -10.72
CA LYS A 192 -7.27 31.83 -12.10
C LYS A 192 -5.79 32.18 -12.19
N ASN A 193 -5.08 31.59 -13.14
CA ASN A 193 -3.73 32.03 -13.48
C ASN A 193 -3.78 33.24 -14.42
N ASP A 194 -3.73 34.46 -13.86
CA ASP A 194 -3.63 35.72 -14.60
C ASP A 194 -2.17 36.16 -14.84
N SER A 195 -1.19 35.27 -14.63
CA SER A 195 0.22 35.60 -14.80
C SER A 195 0.61 35.77 -16.27
N ALA A 196 1.24 36.90 -16.58
CA ALA A 196 1.88 37.09 -17.89
C ALA A 196 3.13 36.20 -18.05
N VAL A 197 3.75 35.79 -16.93
CA VAL A 197 5.06 35.13 -16.87
C VAL A 197 4.91 33.62 -16.65
N VAL A 198 4.19 33.18 -15.61
CA VAL A 198 4.04 31.75 -15.29
C VAL A 198 2.92 31.17 -16.17
N LYS A 199 3.27 30.25 -17.07
CA LYS A 199 2.33 29.60 -17.98
C LYS A 199 1.73 28.32 -17.40
N SER A 200 2.55 27.53 -16.72
CA SER A 200 2.12 26.38 -15.93
C SER A 200 3.04 26.17 -14.74
N PHE A 201 2.51 25.54 -13.70
CA PHE A 201 3.26 25.06 -12.55
C PHE A 201 2.62 23.75 -12.11
N GLU A 202 3.39 22.67 -12.11
CA GLU A 202 2.94 21.32 -11.73
C GLU A 202 3.90 20.76 -10.69
N ALA A 203 3.36 20.20 -9.60
CA ALA A 203 4.16 19.60 -8.54
C ALA A 203 3.35 18.53 -7.81
N GLY A 204 4.02 17.41 -7.49
CA GLY A 204 3.43 16.31 -6.75
C GLY A 204 2.61 15.35 -7.62
N THR A 205 2.29 14.19 -7.05
CA THR A 205 1.59 13.10 -7.73
C THR A 205 0.37 12.59 -6.96
N VAL A 206 0.46 12.60 -5.63
CA VAL A 206 -0.60 12.17 -4.70
C VAL A 206 -0.71 13.17 -3.55
N SER A 207 -1.89 13.26 -2.94
CA SER A 207 -2.17 14.23 -1.87
C SER A 207 -1.54 13.86 -0.52
N ASN A 208 -1.25 12.56 -0.30
CA ASN A 208 -0.71 12.02 0.93
C ASN A 208 0.83 11.90 0.94
N ALA A 209 1.53 12.44 -0.08
CA ALA A 209 2.99 12.46 -0.14
C ALA A 209 3.56 13.85 -0.45
N VAL A 210 4.76 14.12 0.06
CA VAL A 210 5.49 15.36 -0.26
C VAL A 210 5.99 15.31 -1.71
N PRO A 211 5.73 16.33 -2.55
CA PRO A 211 6.23 16.39 -3.92
C PRO A 211 7.76 16.23 -4.01
N PHE A 212 8.21 15.28 -4.83
CA PHE A 212 9.64 15.11 -5.14
C PHE A 212 10.16 16.16 -6.14
N LYS A 213 9.32 16.50 -7.14
CA LYS A 213 9.66 17.41 -8.24
C LYS A 213 8.56 18.46 -8.43
N ALA A 214 8.97 19.63 -8.91
CA ALA A 214 8.08 20.67 -9.42
C ALA A 214 8.62 21.17 -10.77
N GLU A 215 7.71 21.39 -11.72
CA GLU A 215 8.01 21.92 -13.04
C GLU A 215 7.24 23.21 -13.27
N CYS A 216 7.90 24.21 -13.86
CA CYS A 216 7.31 25.52 -14.10
C CYS A 216 7.67 26.03 -15.48
N ALA A 217 6.66 26.26 -16.33
CA ALA A 217 6.87 26.87 -17.63
C ALA A 217 6.77 28.40 -17.52
N LEU A 218 7.82 29.10 -17.94
CA LEU A 218 7.92 30.56 -17.87
C LEU A 218 7.98 31.18 -19.27
N ALA A 219 7.19 32.23 -19.51
CA ALA A 219 7.39 33.12 -20.64
C ALA A 219 8.47 34.15 -20.26
N CYS A 220 9.63 34.04 -20.91
CA CYS A 220 10.78 34.90 -20.65
C CYS A 220 11.62 35.10 -21.92
N SER A 221 12.39 36.18 -21.92
CA SER A 221 13.38 36.49 -22.96
C SER A 221 14.65 35.64 -22.79
N PRO A 222 15.46 35.47 -23.84
CA PRO A 222 16.72 34.75 -23.75
C PRO A 222 17.66 35.27 -22.63
N GLN A 223 17.72 36.58 -22.42
CA GLN A 223 18.54 37.19 -21.37
C GLN A 223 18.04 36.87 -19.96
N GLU A 224 16.73 36.65 -19.80
CA GLU A 224 16.15 36.23 -18.51
C GLU A 224 16.43 34.76 -18.24
N VAL A 225 16.42 33.90 -19.26
CA VAL A 225 16.84 32.49 -19.15
C VAL A 225 18.26 32.39 -18.60
N GLU A 226 19.21 33.14 -19.19
CA GLU A 226 20.61 33.14 -18.73
C GLU A 226 20.74 33.57 -17.26
N LYS A 227 19.98 34.60 -16.85
CA LYS A 227 19.96 35.07 -15.46
C LYS A 227 19.35 34.03 -14.50
N LEU A 228 18.31 33.33 -14.94
CA LEU A 228 17.67 32.27 -14.16
C LEU A 228 18.64 31.09 -13.98
N GLN A 229 19.29 30.63 -15.04
CA GLN A 229 20.30 29.56 -15.00
C GLN A 229 21.48 29.95 -14.10
N ALA A 230 21.99 31.18 -14.21
CA ALA A 230 23.09 31.65 -13.36
C ALA A 230 22.71 31.75 -11.87
N LYS A 231 21.43 32.02 -11.56
CA LYS A 231 20.91 31.98 -10.19
C LYS A 231 20.72 30.54 -9.71
N ALA A 232 20.15 29.68 -10.54
CA ALA A 232 19.94 28.26 -10.25
C ALA A 232 21.26 27.57 -9.86
N ALA A 233 22.32 27.80 -10.62
CA ALA A 233 23.66 27.26 -10.35
C ALA A 233 24.28 27.73 -9.01
N LYS A 234 23.80 28.82 -8.42
CA LYS A 234 24.27 29.36 -7.13
C LYS A 234 23.31 29.04 -5.97
N SER A 235 22.19 28.41 -6.27
CA SER A 235 21.14 28.12 -5.30
C SER A 235 21.30 26.71 -4.75
N LYS A 236 20.85 26.47 -3.51
CA LYS A 236 20.78 25.12 -2.97
C LYS A 236 19.58 24.39 -3.57
N GLY A 237 19.80 23.20 -4.11
CA GLY A 237 18.78 22.38 -4.76
C GLY A 237 19.29 21.82 -6.10
N MET A 238 18.55 20.85 -6.65
CA MET A 238 18.74 20.40 -8.02
C MET A 238 17.78 21.19 -8.89
N PHE A 239 18.32 21.98 -9.81
CA PHE A 239 17.55 22.78 -10.76
C PHE A 239 18.04 22.37 -12.16
N GLU A 240 17.11 21.93 -12.99
CA GLU A 240 17.33 21.56 -14.39
C GLU A 240 16.89 22.67 -15.34
#